data_AF-A0A7S3A409-F1
#
_entry.id   AF-A0A7S3A409-F1
#
_cell.length_a   1.000
_cell.length_b   1.000
_cell.length_c   1.000
_cell.angle_alpha   90.00
_cell.angle_beta   90.00
_cell.angle_gamma   90.00
#
_symmetry.space_group_name_H-M   'P 1'
#
loop_
_entity.id
_entity.type
_entity.pdbx_description
1 polymer ?
#
loop_
_entity_poly.entity_id
_entity_poly.type
_entity_poly.pdbx_seq_one_letter_code
_entity_poly.pdbx_strand_id
1 'polypeptide(L)'
;MKTMKEVYLTGDPGYRGRYTAPALLETSTGLVVCNESIDLVRMISEEFAGVDETHEAKTVAERIHSDINNGVYKCGFAKTQQAYSKSVSTLNTAMREVDELLSKQRYLSGRDKPGIADILLFPTVYRYENVYSPLFRCHSRNIPLDFPNIFEWACDMYQIEGVARVSDIATTEKNYFENLFPLNPSGIIPIGPSMDFAKKTGRATNPALQSTSSTEASPV
;
A
#
# COMPACT_ATOMS: atom_id res chain seq x y z
N MET A 1 -22.13 -14.83 8.48
CA MET A 1 -20.79 -14.57 7.91
C MET A 1 -19.78 -14.82 9.02
N LYS A 2 -18.70 -15.57 8.78
CA LYS A 2 -17.68 -15.85 9.81
C LYS A 2 -16.87 -14.59 10.11
N THR A 3 -16.56 -14.35 11.38
CA THR A 3 -15.58 -13.35 11.83
C THR A 3 -14.16 -13.83 11.58
N MET A 4 -13.17 -12.93 11.51
CA MET A 4 -11.76 -13.32 11.38
C MET A 4 -11.32 -14.26 12.52
N LYS A 5 -11.82 -14.05 13.74
CA LYS A 5 -11.55 -14.96 14.85
C LYS A 5 -12.04 -16.39 14.54
N GLU A 6 -13.28 -16.54 14.09
CA GLU A 6 -13.83 -17.86 13.74
C GLU A 6 -13.09 -18.52 12.57
N VAL A 7 -12.58 -17.72 11.62
CA VAL A 7 -11.75 -18.21 10.51
C VAL A 7 -10.46 -18.85 11.04
N TYR A 8 -9.68 -18.13 11.85
CA TYR A 8 -8.42 -18.66 12.41
C TYR A 8 -8.64 -19.88 13.31
N LEU A 9 -9.69 -19.86 14.13
CA LEU A 9 -10.02 -20.95 15.05
C LEU A 9 -10.59 -22.19 14.34
N THR A 10 -10.93 -22.11 13.04
CA THR A 10 -11.42 -23.27 12.27
C THR A 10 -10.30 -24.31 12.10
N GLY A 11 -9.11 -23.90 11.68
CA GLY A 11 -7.96 -24.81 11.48
C GLY A 11 -7.01 -24.90 12.67
N ASP A 12 -6.97 -23.88 13.54
CA ASP A 12 -6.14 -23.88 14.76
C ASP A 12 -6.94 -23.34 15.97
N PRO A 13 -7.66 -24.22 16.70
CA PRO A 13 -8.37 -23.83 17.92
C PRO A 13 -7.47 -23.26 19.02
N GLY A 14 -6.15 -23.49 18.94
CA GLY A 14 -5.14 -23.01 19.88
C GLY A 14 -4.50 -21.67 19.51
N TYR A 15 -4.88 -21.04 18.40
CA TYR A 15 -4.25 -19.82 17.89
C TYR A 15 -4.29 -18.66 18.91
N ARG A 16 -3.12 -18.07 19.19
CA ARG A 16 -2.95 -16.97 20.17
C ARG A 16 -2.48 -15.64 19.56
N GLY A 17 -2.39 -15.56 18.23
CA GLY A 17 -1.96 -14.35 17.52
C GLY A 17 -3.09 -13.34 17.31
N ARG A 18 -2.80 -12.31 16.50
CA ARG A 18 -3.82 -11.37 16.03
C ARG A 18 -4.61 -11.99 14.87
N TYR A 19 -5.91 -11.75 14.84
CA TYR A 19 -6.81 -12.18 13.76
C TYR A 19 -6.84 -11.12 12.67
N THR A 20 -5.94 -11.21 11.69
CA THR A 20 -5.72 -10.15 10.69
C THR A 20 -6.15 -10.58 9.30
N ALA A 21 -6.56 -9.62 8.48
CA ALA A 21 -6.64 -9.76 7.04
C ALA A 21 -5.51 -8.92 6.40
N PRO A 22 -5.00 -9.29 5.20
CA PRO A 22 -5.33 -10.50 4.44
C PRO A 22 -4.87 -11.79 5.11
N ALA A 23 -5.50 -12.92 4.76
CA ALA A 23 -5.14 -14.25 5.24
C ALA A 23 -5.31 -15.27 4.11
N LEU A 24 -4.27 -16.07 3.86
CA LEU A 24 -4.29 -17.21 2.95
C LEU A 24 -4.64 -18.46 3.74
N LEU A 25 -5.67 -19.18 3.29
CA LEU A 25 -6.18 -20.37 3.95
C LEU A 25 -5.92 -21.61 3.11
N GLU A 26 -5.42 -22.66 3.76
CA GLU A 26 -5.46 -24.01 3.20
C GLU A 26 -6.89 -24.55 3.32
N THR A 27 -7.51 -24.85 2.18
CA THR A 27 -8.95 -25.20 2.14
C THR A 27 -9.27 -26.57 2.73
N SER A 28 -8.33 -27.51 2.69
CA SER A 28 -8.50 -28.88 3.21
C SER A 28 -8.52 -28.93 4.74
N THR A 29 -7.69 -28.11 5.39
CA THR A 29 -7.53 -28.09 6.85
C THR A 29 -8.22 -26.90 7.51
N GLY A 30 -8.52 -25.84 6.75
CA GLY A 30 -9.01 -24.57 7.28
C GLY A 30 -7.93 -23.76 8.01
N LEU A 31 -6.66 -24.14 7.89
CA LEU A 31 -5.54 -23.44 8.53
C LEU A 31 -5.22 -22.14 7.79
N VAL A 32 -5.00 -21.06 8.54
CA VAL A 32 -4.40 -19.83 7.99
C VAL A 32 -2.90 -20.05 7.86
N VAL A 33 -2.40 -20.19 6.63
CA VAL A 33 -0.98 -20.49 6.34
C VAL A 33 -0.11 -19.24 6.26
N CYS A 34 -0.68 -18.10 5.90
CA CYS A 34 0.03 -16.83 5.88
C CYS A 34 -0.95 -15.67 6.08
N ASN A 35 -0.60 -14.73 6.94
CA ASN A 35 -1.36 -13.50 7.17
C ASN A 35 -0.47 -12.25 7.16
N GLU A 36 0.75 -12.38 6.64
CA GLU A 36 1.64 -11.25 6.41
C GLU A 36 1.52 -10.80 4.96
N SER A 37 1.14 -9.54 4.77
CA SER A 37 0.78 -8.97 3.48
C SER A 37 1.94 -8.96 2.48
N ILE A 38 3.17 -8.64 2.94
CA ILE A 38 4.34 -8.61 2.05
C ILE A 38 4.72 -10.01 1.59
N ASP A 39 4.60 -11.01 2.47
CA ASP A 39 4.90 -12.40 2.12
C ASP A 39 3.86 -12.94 1.14
N LEU A 40 2.58 -12.60 1.30
CA LEU A 40 1.53 -12.93 0.33
C LEU A 40 1.81 -12.33 -1.05
N VAL A 41 2.17 -11.05 -1.11
CA VAL A 41 2.48 -10.41 -2.40
C VAL A 41 3.71 -11.07 -3.02
N ARG A 42 4.77 -11.36 -2.25
CA ARG A 42 5.97 -12.06 -2.73
C ARG A 42 5.65 -13.44 -3.28
N MET A 43 4.98 -14.29 -2.51
CA MET A 43 4.58 -15.63 -2.94
C MET A 43 3.74 -15.59 -4.21
N ILE A 44 2.73 -14.72 -4.30
CA ILE A 44 1.90 -14.61 -5.50
C ILE A 44 2.72 -14.13 -6.71
N SER A 45 3.60 -13.15 -6.49
CA SER A 45 4.40 -12.52 -7.54
C SER A 45 5.43 -13.50 -8.12
N GLU A 46 6.09 -14.28 -7.26
CA GLU A 46 7.12 -15.25 -7.63
C GLU A 46 6.50 -16.50 -8.25
N GLU A 47 5.50 -17.12 -7.59
CA GLU A 47 4.97 -18.44 -7.97
C GLU A 47 3.97 -18.38 -9.14
N PHE A 48 3.21 -17.28 -9.27
CA PHE A 48 2.08 -17.22 -10.21
C PHE A 48 2.20 -16.12 -11.27
N ALA A 49 2.98 -15.06 -11.00
CA ALA A 49 3.11 -13.93 -11.93
C ALA A 49 4.47 -13.85 -12.63
N GLY A 50 5.46 -14.67 -12.23
CA GLY A 50 6.80 -14.66 -12.81
C GLY A 50 7.50 -13.30 -12.69
N VAL A 51 7.22 -12.56 -11.61
CA VAL A 51 7.80 -11.24 -11.38
C VAL A 51 9.18 -11.42 -10.76
N ASP A 52 10.22 -11.26 -11.58
CA ASP A 52 11.60 -11.15 -11.11
C ASP A 52 11.92 -9.69 -10.77
N GLU A 53 12.10 -9.39 -9.49
CA GLU A 53 12.48 -8.07 -9.00
C GLU A 53 13.99 -7.95 -8.79
N THR A 54 14.55 -6.81 -9.19
CA THR A 54 15.94 -6.49 -8.89
C THR A 54 16.16 -6.33 -7.38
N HIS A 55 17.41 -6.43 -6.93
CA HIS A 55 17.75 -6.24 -5.53
C HIS A 55 17.35 -4.84 -5.01
N GLU A 56 17.45 -3.83 -5.86
CA GLU A 56 17.06 -2.46 -5.57
C GLU A 56 15.53 -2.36 -5.37
N ALA A 57 14.74 -2.97 -6.25
CA ALA A 57 13.28 -2.99 -6.12
C ALA A 57 12.83 -3.70 -4.83
N LYS A 58 13.49 -4.81 -4.46
CA LYS A 58 13.23 -5.51 -3.20
C LYS A 58 13.55 -4.64 -1.98
N THR A 59 14.67 -3.91 -2.02
CA THR A 59 15.06 -2.97 -0.95
C THR A 59 14.03 -1.84 -0.81
N VAL A 60 13.54 -1.31 -1.94
CA VAL A 60 12.49 -0.28 -1.95
C VAL A 60 11.18 -0.84 -1.36
N ALA A 61 10.79 -2.05 -1.71
CA ALA A 61 9.60 -2.71 -1.17
C ALA A 61 9.66 -2.88 0.35
N GLU A 62 10.80 -3.31 0.89
CA GLU A 62 11.01 -3.45 2.35
C GLU A 62 10.89 -2.12 3.08
N ARG A 63 11.47 -1.07 2.50
CA ARG A 63 11.39 0.27 3.05
C ARG A 63 9.96 0.82 3.03
N ILE A 64 9.25 0.65 1.92
CA ILE A 64 7.83 1.01 1.81
C ILE A 64 7.02 0.29 2.88
N HIS A 65 7.26 -1.01 3.07
CA HIS A 65 6.57 -1.79 4.09
C HIS A 65 6.87 -1.27 5.51
N SER A 66 8.14 -1.09 5.88
CA SER A 66 8.53 -0.64 7.23
C SER A 66 8.11 0.80 7.53
N ASP A 67 8.38 1.71 6.61
CA ASP A 67 8.43 3.15 6.88
C ASP A 67 7.20 3.89 6.35
N ILE A 68 6.46 3.31 5.41
CA ILE A 68 5.24 3.90 4.83
C ILE A 68 4.00 3.10 5.24
N ASN A 69 3.89 1.83 4.83
CA ASN A 69 2.72 1.00 5.14
C ASN A 69 2.54 0.83 6.64
N ASN A 70 3.59 0.41 7.35
CA ASN A 70 3.58 0.35 8.82
C ASN A 70 3.78 1.73 9.44
N GLY A 71 4.42 2.67 8.73
CA GLY A 71 4.66 4.05 9.18
C GLY A 71 3.38 4.77 9.59
N VAL A 72 2.34 4.73 8.74
CA VAL A 72 1.05 5.37 9.07
C VAL A 72 0.39 4.76 10.32
N TYR A 73 0.50 3.45 10.52
CA TYR A 73 0.00 2.79 11.74
C TYR A 73 0.83 3.17 12.97
N LYS A 74 2.16 3.25 12.85
CA LYS A 74 3.05 3.74 13.93
C LYS A 74 2.66 5.16 14.35
N CYS A 75 2.27 6.03 13.41
CA CYS A 75 1.72 7.36 13.72
C CYS A 75 0.39 7.25 14.47
N GLY A 76 -0.59 6.53 13.92
CA GLY A 76 -1.95 6.46 14.47
C GLY A 76 -2.02 5.87 15.87
N PHE A 77 -1.23 4.82 16.13
CA PHE A 77 -1.20 4.09 17.40
C PHE A 77 -0.12 4.54 18.37
N ALA A 78 0.64 5.61 18.06
CA ALA A 78 1.61 6.17 18.98
C ALA A 78 0.94 6.59 20.30
N LYS A 79 1.53 6.18 21.42
CA LYS A 79 1.04 6.49 22.77
C LYS A 79 1.74 7.70 23.42
N THR A 80 2.80 8.20 22.80
CA THR A 80 3.57 9.35 23.28
C THR A 80 3.87 10.30 22.13
N GLN A 81 3.99 11.59 22.45
CA GLN A 81 4.35 12.62 21.47
C GLN A 81 5.69 12.31 20.79
N GLN A 82 6.68 11.82 21.55
CA GLN A 82 8.00 11.47 21.01
C GLN A 82 7.92 10.32 19.99
N ALA A 83 7.14 9.26 20.28
CA ALA A 83 6.96 8.15 19.36
C ALA A 83 6.23 8.59 18.08
N TYR A 84 5.20 9.43 18.23
CA TYR A 84 4.49 10.02 17.09
C TYR A 84 5.43 10.90 16.24
N SER A 85 6.14 11.85 16.85
CA SER A 85 7.04 12.78 16.14
C SER A 85 8.15 12.03 15.40
N LYS A 86 8.69 10.95 15.98
CA LYS A 86 9.65 10.07 15.30
C LYS A 86 9.00 9.37 14.10
N SER A 87 7.83 8.78 14.29
CA SER A 87 7.14 8.00 13.25
C SER A 87 6.74 8.86 12.06
N VAL A 88 6.17 10.05 12.30
CA VAL A 88 5.78 10.97 11.22
C VAL A 88 6.99 11.53 10.48
N SER A 89 8.11 11.77 11.19
CA SER A 89 9.37 12.16 10.55
C SER A 89 9.91 11.07 9.62
N THR A 90 9.95 9.81 10.09
CA THR A 90 10.36 8.66 9.28
C THR A 90 9.45 8.48 8.05
N LEU A 91 8.13 8.53 8.24
CA LEU A 91 7.15 8.45 7.16
C LEU A 91 7.38 9.53 6.10
N ASN A 92 7.51 10.79 6.52
CA ASN A 92 7.69 11.91 5.61
C ASN A 92 9.01 11.82 4.83
N THR A 93 10.08 11.32 5.45
CA THR A 93 11.35 11.08 4.77
C THR A 93 11.21 9.99 3.71
N ALA A 94 10.62 8.85 4.06
CA ALA A 94 10.40 7.74 3.13
C ALA A 94 9.51 8.14 1.94
N MET A 95 8.41 8.87 2.20
CA MET A 95 7.54 9.39 1.13
C MET A 95 8.29 10.33 0.18
N ARG A 96 9.20 11.17 0.70
CA ARG A 96 10.02 12.07 -0.15
C ARG A 96 10.96 11.31 -1.06
N GLU A 97 11.65 10.30 -0.54
CA GLU A 97 12.59 9.51 -1.35
C GLU A 97 11.87 8.67 -2.40
N VAL A 98 10.69 8.15 -2.07
CA VAL A 98 9.81 7.47 -3.04
C VAL A 98 9.32 8.43 -4.11
N ASP A 99 8.94 9.66 -3.74
CA ASP A 99 8.55 10.70 -4.71
C ASP A 99 9.71 11.08 -5.64
N GLU A 100 10.91 11.27 -5.08
CA GLU A 100 12.14 11.53 -5.84
C GLU A 100 12.48 10.37 -6.79
N LEU A 101 12.28 9.12 -6.37
CA LEU A 101 12.47 7.96 -7.23
C LEU A 101 11.46 7.96 -8.38
N LEU A 102 10.17 8.16 -8.09
CA LEU A 102 9.08 8.22 -9.08
C LEU A 102 9.17 9.42 -10.02
N SER A 103 10.01 10.42 -9.72
CA SER A 103 10.34 11.50 -10.65
C SER A 103 11.25 11.04 -11.81
N LYS A 104 11.95 9.91 -11.64
CA LYS A 104 12.97 9.39 -12.58
C LYS A 104 12.52 8.14 -13.33
N GLN A 105 11.52 7.43 -12.82
CA GLN A 105 11.03 6.18 -13.40
C GLN A 105 9.52 6.08 -13.25
N ARG A 106 8.87 5.39 -14.19
CA ARG A 106 7.42 5.25 -14.21
C ARG A 106 6.89 4.49 -12.99
N TYR A 107 7.52 3.35 -12.66
CA TYR A 107 7.16 2.46 -11.55
C TYR A 107 8.35 2.21 -10.62
N LEU A 108 8.09 1.88 -9.36
CA LEU A 108 9.10 1.58 -8.34
C LEU A 108 9.90 0.31 -8.65
N SER A 109 9.32 -0.59 -9.45
CA SER A 109 10.01 -1.76 -9.98
C SER A 109 11.24 -1.43 -10.85
N GLY A 110 11.35 -0.20 -11.37
CA GLY A 110 12.37 0.19 -12.34
C GLY A 110 12.12 -0.35 -13.76
N ARG A 111 10.97 -1.01 -13.99
CA ARG A 111 10.56 -1.61 -15.26
C ARG A 111 9.35 -0.87 -15.84
N ASP A 112 8.94 -1.26 -17.04
CA ASP A 112 7.73 -0.72 -17.70
C ASP A 112 6.42 -1.28 -17.12
N LYS A 113 6.48 -2.11 -16.06
CA LYS A 113 5.32 -2.68 -15.36
C LYS A 113 5.48 -2.57 -13.84
N PRO A 114 4.38 -2.46 -13.07
CA PRO A 114 4.43 -2.46 -11.61
C PRO A 114 5.15 -3.70 -11.03
N GLY A 115 5.81 -3.51 -9.89
CA GLY A 115 6.38 -4.57 -9.06
C GLY A 115 5.72 -4.68 -7.69
N ILE A 116 6.32 -5.45 -6.81
CA ILE A 116 5.89 -5.63 -5.42
C ILE A 116 5.89 -4.30 -4.69
N ALA A 117 6.94 -3.49 -4.85
CA ALA A 117 7.02 -2.15 -4.27
C ALA A 117 5.82 -1.26 -4.65
N ASP A 118 5.41 -1.30 -5.92
CA ASP A 118 4.25 -0.54 -6.42
C ASP A 118 2.93 -1.04 -5.80
N ILE A 119 2.76 -2.37 -5.76
CA ILE A 119 1.59 -3.03 -5.19
C ILE A 119 1.44 -2.73 -3.70
N LEU A 120 2.54 -2.70 -2.96
CA LEU A 120 2.55 -2.37 -1.53
C LEU A 120 2.24 -0.90 -1.26
N LEU A 121 2.77 0.02 -2.08
CA LEU A 121 2.58 1.45 -1.84
C LEU A 121 1.15 1.93 -2.16
N PHE A 122 0.55 1.40 -3.23
CA PHE A 122 -0.67 1.97 -3.81
C PHE A 122 -1.85 2.03 -2.81
N PRO A 123 -2.17 0.95 -2.06
CA PRO A 123 -3.23 0.99 -1.07
C PRO A 123 -2.96 2.00 0.04
N THR A 124 -1.70 2.29 0.37
CA THR A 124 -1.39 3.31 1.37
C THR A 124 -1.66 4.71 0.84
N VAL A 125 -1.22 5.01 -0.38
CA VAL A 125 -1.44 6.32 -1.02
C VAL A 125 -2.92 6.58 -1.27
N TYR A 126 -3.65 5.59 -1.80
CA TYR A 126 -5.09 5.68 -2.08
C TYR A 126 -5.92 6.03 -0.85
N ARG A 127 -5.50 5.56 0.33
CA ARG A 127 -6.21 5.77 1.61
C ARG A 127 -5.70 6.98 2.39
N TYR A 128 -4.60 7.60 1.98
CA TYR A 128 -3.86 8.53 2.82
C TYR A 128 -4.67 9.75 3.24
N GLU A 129 -5.22 10.49 2.28
CA GLU A 129 -5.93 11.74 2.57
C GLU A 129 -7.25 11.52 3.31
N ASN A 130 -7.99 10.47 2.94
CA ASN A 130 -9.30 10.16 3.50
C ASN A 130 -9.23 9.47 4.88
N VAL A 131 -8.19 8.69 5.13
CA VAL A 131 -8.09 7.87 6.35
C VAL A 131 -6.88 8.24 7.20
N TYR A 132 -5.66 8.09 6.69
CA TYR A 132 -4.48 8.19 7.56
C TYR A 132 -4.17 9.61 8.00
N SER A 133 -4.35 10.59 7.12
CA SER A 133 -4.19 12.01 7.44
C SER A 133 -5.11 12.42 8.61
N PRO A 134 -6.43 12.22 8.55
CA PRO A 134 -7.34 12.58 9.65
C PRO A 134 -7.27 11.62 10.86
N LEU A 135 -7.32 10.30 10.65
CA LEU A 135 -7.46 9.32 11.75
C LEU A 135 -6.12 9.02 12.44
N PHE A 136 -5.05 8.87 11.65
CA PHE A 136 -3.71 8.54 12.16
C PHE A 136 -2.84 9.77 12.42
N ARG A 137 -3.41 10.96 12.22
CA ARG A 137 -2.75 12.26 12.39
C ARG A 137 -1.59 12.47 11.41
N CYS A 138 -1.59 11.83 10.25
CA CYS A 138 -0.54 11.99 9.24
C CYS A 138 -0.67 13.30 8.42
N HIS A 139 -1.42 14.29 8.90
CA HIS A 139 -1.78 15.53 8.17
C HIS A 139 -0.63 16.57 8.05
N SER A 140 0.59 16.24 8.47
CA SER A 140 1.75 17.13 8.31
C SER A 140 2.19 17.32 6.84
N ARG A 141 1.70 16.45 5.96
CA ARG A 141 1.93 16.46 4.51
C ARG A 141 0.64 16.06 3.80
N ASN A 142 0.43 16.62 2.62
CA ASN A 142 -0.66 16.30 1.71
C ASN A 142 -0.07 15.71 0.41
N ILE A 143 -0.51 14.52 0.01
CA ILE A 143 0.08 13.79 -1.11
C ILE A 143 0.07 14.60 -2.41
N PRO A 144 -1.06 15.15 -2.89
CA PRO A 144 -1.08 15.94 -4.12
C PRO A 144 -0.13 17.14 -4.13
N LEU A 145 0.06 17.81 -2.98
CA LEU A 145 0.84 19.04 -2.89
C LEU A 145 2.32 18.80 -2.57
N ASP A 146 2.62 17.89 -1.65
CA ASP A 146 3.97 17.63 -1.17
C ASP A 146 4.68 16.49 -1.93
N PHE A 147 3.91 15.58 -2.56
CA PHE A 147 4.44 14.39 -3.26
C PHE A 147 3.76 14.21 -4.63
N PRO A 148 3.99 15.15 -5.57
CA PRO A 148 3.28 15.16 -6.85
C PRO A 148 3.61 13.96 -7.75
N ASN A 149 4.81 13.38 -7.65
CA ASN A 149 5.18 12.20 -8.44
C ASN A 149 4.48 10.95 -7.91
N ILE A 150 4.34 10.83 -6.57
CA ILE A 150 3.51 9.79 -5.94
C ILE A 150 2.06 9.94 -6.38
N PHE A 151 1.51 11.15 -6.38
CA PHE A 151 0.12 11.35 -6.78
C PHE A 151 -0.12 10.97 -8.25
N GLU A 152 0.71 11.46 -9.16
CA GLU A 152 0.63 11.09 -10.58
C GLU A 152 0.87 9.59 -10.79
N TRP A 153 1.79 8.97 -10.05
CA TRP A 153 2.01 7.52 -10.09
C TRP A 153 0.77 6.74 -9.60
N ALA A 154 0.10 7.20 -8.55
CA ALA A 154 -1.11 6.56 -8.04
C ALA A 154 -2.26 6.65 -9.05
N CYS A 155 -2.39 7.77 -9.77
CA CYS A 155 -3.36 7.89 -10.86
C CYS A 155 -3.03 6.96 -12.05
N ASP A 156 -1.74 6.75 -12.38
CA ASP A 156 -1.30 5.76 -13.38
C ASP A 156 -1.63 4.32 -12.92
N MET A 157 -1.34 3.99 -11.65
CA MET A 157 -1.72 2.69 -11.05
C MET A 157 -3.24 2.47 -11.04
N TYR A 158 -4.04 3.48 -10.73
CA TYR A 158 -5.50 3.39 -10.69
C TYR A 158 -6.11 3.05 -12.07
N GLN A 159 -5.44 3.46 -13.15
CA GLN A 159 -5.84 3.19 -14.53
C GLN A 159 -5.50 1.78 -15.02
N ILE A 160 -4.71 1.01 -14.26
CA ILE A 160 -4.43 -0.38 -14.59
C ILE A 160 -5.73 -1.20 -14.48
N GLU A 161 -5.95 -2.07 -15.46
CA GLU A 161 -7.16 -2.89 -15.54
C GLU A 161 -7.43 -3.62 -14.21
N GLY A 162 -8.64 -3.44 -13.69
CA GLY A 162 -9.10 -4.09 -12.46
C GLY A 162 -8.75 -3.35 -11.16
N VAL A 163 -7.80 -2.40 -11.15
CA VAL A 163 -7.42 -1.66 -9.92
C VAL A 163 -8.57 -0.79 -9.42
N ALA A 164 -9.15 0.04 -10.28
CA ALA A 164 -10.30 0.88 -9.92
C ALA A 164 -11.47 0.08 -9.33
N ARG A 165 -11.70 -1.15 -9.83
CA ARG A 165 -12.79 -2.04 -9.36
C ARG A 165 -12.58 -2.51 -7.92
N VAL A 166 -11.33 -2.67 -7.47
CA VAL A 166 -11.00 -3.14 -6.11
C VAL A 166 -10.68 -1.99 -5.15
N SER A 167 -10.73 -0.76 -5.62
CA SER A 167 -10.47 0.47 -4.86
C SER A 167 -11.79 1.11 -4.42
N ASP A 168 -12.29 0.70 -3.25
CA ASP A 168 -13.49 1.26 -2.63
C ASP A 168 -13.13 2.12 -1.40
N ILE A 169 -13.05 3.44 -1.62
CA ILE A 169 -12.72 4.39 -0.55
C ILE A 169 -13.83 4.50 0.50
N ALA A 170 -15.10 4.42 0.11
CA ALA A 170 -16.22 4.55 1.04
C ALA A 170 -16.27 3.40 2.04
N THR A 171 -16.11 2.16 1.54
CA THR A 171 -15.99 0.97 2.41
C THR A 171 -14.72 1.04 3.25
N THR A 172 -13.62 1.59 2.73
CA THR A 172 -12.39 1.79 3.51
C THR A 172 -12.64 2.78 4.66
N GLU A 173 -13.14 3.98 4.39
CA GLU A 173 -13.43 5.00 5.41
C GLU A 173 -14.34 4.43 6.50
N LYS A 174 -15.45 3.80 6.11
CA LYS A 174 -16.36 3.14 7.05
C LYS A 174 -15.63 2.17 7.97
N ASN A 175 -14.82 1.27 7.41
CA ASN A 175 -14.09 0.29 8.20
C ASN A 175 -13.09 0.92 9.19
N TYR A 176 -12.34 1.95 8.78
CA TYR A 176 -11.36 2.57 9.66
C TYR A 176 -12.00 3.43 10.74
N PHE A 177 -13.00 4.24 10.41
CA PHE A 177 -13.60 5.16 11.37
C PHE A 177 -14.60 4.49 12.32
N GLU A 178 -15.31 3.44 11.90
CA GLU A 178 -16.28 2.73 12.74
C GLU A 178 -15.67 1.56 13.52
N ASN A 179 -14.75 0.79 12.91
CA ASN A 179 -14.29 -0.49 13.49
C ASN A 179 -12.90 -0.43 14.13
N LEU A 180 -12.08 0.58 13.84
CA LEU A 180 -10.70 0.65 14.34
C LEU A 180 -10.61 1.29 15.75
N PHE A 181 -11.07 0.53 16.73
CA PHE A 181 -10.92 0.88 18.15
C PHE A 181 -9.43 0.90 18.56
N PRO A 182 -8.95 1.85 19.40
CA PRO A 182 -9.67 2.88 20.14
C PRO A 182 -9.59 4.30 19.53
N LEU A 183 -9.26 4.43 18.24
CA LEU A 183 -8.85 5.74 17.70
C LEU A 183 -10.01 6.73 17.48
N ASN A 184 -11.22 6.24 17.24
CA ASN A 184 -12.40 7.08 16.97
C ASN A 184 -13.66 6.56 17.71
N PRO A 185 -13.81 6.85 19.02
CA PRO A 185 -14.95 6.33 19.80
C PRO A 185 -16.34 6.76 19.29
N SER A 186 -16.44 7.88 18.59
CA SER A 186 -17.73 8.38 18.08
C SER A 186 -18.19 7.68 16.80
N GLY A 187 -17.30 6.98 16.09
CA GLY A 187 -17.60 6.37 14.79
C GLY A 187 -17.85 7.38 13.66
N ILE A 188 -17.68 8.69 13.90
CA ILE A 188 -17.94 9.72 12.87
C ILE A 188 -16.89 9.60 11.76
N ILE A 189 -17.37 9.54 10.52
CA ILE A 189 -16.57 9.60 9.30
C ILE A 189 -16.47 11.06 8.86
N PRO A 190 -15.28 11.68 8.87
CA PRO A 190 -15.11 13.06 8.40
C PRO A 190 -15.36 13.15 6.90
N ILE A 191 -15.85 14.30 6.45
CA ILE A 191 -15.93 14.61 5.02
C ILE A 191 -14.50 14.90 4.54
N GLY A 192 -13.90 13.93 3.84
CA GLY A 192 -12.56 14.03 3.26
C GLY A 192 -12.52 14.75 1.91
N PRO A 193 -11.31 14.99 1.37
CA PRO A 193 -11.17 15.54 0.03
C PRO A 193 -11.69 14.56 -1.04
N SER A 194 -12.23 15.10 -2.13
CA SER A 194 -12.56 14.32 -3.33
C SER A 194 -11.30 14.18 -4.18
N MET A 195 -10.65 13.02 -4.09
CA MET A 195 -9.43 12.72 -4.85
C MET A 195 -9.78 12.13 -6.22
N ASP A 196 -9.39 12.81 -7.30
CA ASP A 196 -9.58 12.31 -8.67
C ASP A 196 -8.41 11.41 -9.11
N PHE A 197 -8.42 10.14 -8.66
CA PHE A 197 -7.46 9.14 -9.11
C PHE A 197 -7.68 8.67 -10.56
N ALA A 198 -8.84 8.98 -11.15
CA ALA A 198 -9.15 8.66 -12.55
C ALA A 198 -8.57 9.71 -13.53
N LYS A 199 -7.99 10.80 -13.00
CA LYS A 199 -7.28 11.81 -13.78
C LYS A 199 -6.23 11.14 -14.68
N LYS A 200 -6.29 11.45 -15.98
CA LYS A 200 -5.26 11.04 -16.95
C LYS A 200 -3.90 11.62 -16.58
N THR A 201 -2.86 10.80 -16.71
CA THR A 201 -1.49 11.19 -16.40
C THR A 201 -0.63 11.14 -17.65
N GLY A 202 0.46 11.91 -17.67
CA GLY A 202 1.45 11.84 -18.75
C GLY A 202 2.51 10.75 -18.56
N ARG A 203 2.45 10.00 -17.45
CA ARG A 203 3.53 9.08 -17.04
C ARG A 203 3.75 7.95 -18.04
N ALA A 204 2.66 7.39 -18.56
CA ALA A 204 2.70 6.30 -19.53
C ALA A 204 3.39 6.65 -20.85
N THR A 205 3.31 7.92 -21.26
CA THR A 205 3.83 8.40 -22.54
C THR A 205 5.12 9.19 -22.40
N ASN A 206 5.64 9.39 -21.18
CA ASN A 206 6.85 10.17 -20.94
C ASN A 206 8.10 9.31 -21.22
N PRO A 207 8.90 9.61 -22.26
CA PRO A 207 10.10 8.83 -22.57
C PRO A 207 11.16 8.87 -21.46
N ALA A 208 11.21 9.95 -20.67
CA ALA A 208 12.15 10.09 -19.57
C ALA A 208 11.85 9.16 -18.37
N LEU A 209 10.65 8.54 -18.34
CA LEU A 209 10.23 7.63 -17.28
C LEU A 209 10.22 6.15 -17.70
N GLN A 210 10.44 5.86 -18.99
CA GLN A 210 10.44 4.48 -19.48
C GLN A 210 11.76 3.81 -19.13
N SER A 211 11.72 2.50 -18.89
CA SER A 211 12.94 1.74 -18.67
C SER A 211 13.74 1.64 -19.98
N THR A 212 15.06 1.81 -19.89
CA THR A 212 15.98 1.61 -21.02
C THR A 212 16.25 0.12 -21.21
N SER A 213 15.23 -0.70 -21.45
CA SER A 213 15.42 -2.11 -21.84
C SER A 213 14.99 -2.31 -23.28
N SER A 214 15.75 -1.72 -24.21
CA SER A 214 15.81 -2.20 -25.59
C SER A 214 16.73 -3.43 -25.62
N THR A 215 16.16 -4.62 -25.45
CA THR A 215 16.78 -5.84 -25.95
C THR A 215 16.07 -6.18 -27.24
N GLU A 216 16.73 -5.85 -28.36
CA GLU A 216 16.44 -6.42 -29.66
C GLU A 216 16.48 -7.94 -29.52
N ALA A 217 15.33 -8.59 -29.62
CA ALA A 217 15.27 -10.00 -29.92
C ALA A 217 15.76 -10.16 -31.37
N SER A 218 17.05 -10.51 -31.55
CA SER A 218 17.53 -11.05 -32.81
C SER A 218 16.78 -12.35 -33.10
N PRO A 219 16.14 -12.50 -34.27
CA PRO A 219 15.55 -13.77 -34.66
C PRO A 219 16.68 -14.77 -34.96
N VAL A 220 16.65 -15.91 -34.28
CA VAL A 220 17.33 -17.15 -34.72
C VAL A 220 16.28 -18.05 -35.32
#